data_AF-A0A8X7TW53-F1
#
_entry.id   AF-A0A8X7TW53-F1
#
_cell.length_a   1.000
_cell.length_b   1.000
_cell.length_c   1.000
_cell.angle_alpha   90.00
_cell.angle_beta   90.00
_cell.angle_gamma   90.00
#
_symmetry.space_group_name_H-M   'P 1'
#
loop_
_entity.id
_entity.type
_entity.pdbx_description
1 polymer ?
#
loop_
_entity_poly.entity_id
_entity_poly.type
_entity_poly.pdbx_seq_one_letter_code
_entity_poly.pdbx_strand_id
1 'polypeptide(L)' 'MGYKVARASEYLAITGGGIQDIKLAKKSWVFPWQSCTVFDVSPVNYTFEVQAMSSEKLPFVIPAVFTIGPRVDDPHALL' A
#
# COMPACT_ATOMS: atom_id res chain seq x y z
N MET A 1 -2.54 2.33 26.61
CA MET A 1 -3.66 3.02 25.94
C MET A 1 -3.16 4.35 25.46
N GLY A 2 -3.33 4.70 24.19
CA GLY A 2 -2.88 5.99 23.67
C GLY A 2 -3.53 6.35 22.34
N TYR A 3 -3.56 7.65 22.04
CA TYR A 3 -3.99 8.15 20.75
C TYR A 3 -2.81 8.13 19.78
N LYS A 4 -2.97 7.46 18.64
CA LYS A 4 -1.95 7.39 17.59
C LYS A 4 -2.45 8.08 16.33
N VAL A 5 -1.54 8.73 15.62
CA VAL A 5 -1.76 9.41 14.35
C VAL A 5 -0.67 8.96 13.38
N ALA A 6 -1.08 8.45 12.22
CA ALA A 6 -0.18 8.08 11.12
C ALA A 6 0.18 9.30 10.28
N ARG A 7 1.33 9.25 9.59
CA ARG A 7 1.74 10.29 8.64
C ARG A 7 0.85 10.31 7.39
N ALA A 8 1.05 11.30 6.53
CA ALA A 8 0.30 11.46 5.29
C ALA A 8 0.36 10.22 4.39
N SER A 9 1.52 9.57 4.27
CA SER A 9 1.74 8.35 3.48
C SER A 9 1.54 7.05 4.26
N GLU A 10 1.05 7.09 5.50
CA GLU A 10 0.96 5.91 6.36
C GLU A 10 -0.47 5.64 6.83
N TYR A 11 -0.78 4.40 7.18
CA TYR A 11 -2.02 3.99 7.83
C TYR A 11 -1.74 3.16 9.08
N LEU A 12 -2.64 3.24 10.06
CA LEU A 12 -2.64 2.37 11.23
C LEU A 12 -3.49 1.14 10.91
N ALA A 13 -2.88 -0.04 10.97
CA ALA A 13 -3.58 -1.32 11.02
C ALA A 13 -3.72 -1.75 12.49
N ILE A 14 -4.96 -1.88 12.95
CA ILE A 14 -5.29 -2.17 14.35
C ILE A 14 -6.06 -3.49 14.41
N THR A 15 -5.62 -4.40 15.27
CA THR A 15 -6.24 -5.73 15.47
C THR A 15 -6.40 -6.02 16.96
N GLY A 16 -7.13 -7.08 17.31
CA GLY A 16 -7.36 -7.49 18.69
C GLY A 16 -8.47 -6.71 19.39
N GLY A 17 -8.71 -6.99 20.68
CA GLY A 17 -9.69 -6.29 21.53
C GLY A 17 -11.04 -5.98 20.86
N GLY A 18 -11.80 -7.00 20.47
CA GLY A 18 -13.13 -6.84 19.86
C GLY A 18 -13.14 -6.45 18.37
N ILE A 19 -11.98 -6.26 17.74
CA ILE A 19 -11.85 -6.14 16.28
C ILE A 19 -11.80 -7.57 15.69
N GLN A 20 -12.75 -7.89 14.79
CA GLN A 20 -12.87 -9.24 14.22
C GLN A 20 -11.76 -9.57 13.22
N ASP A 21 -11.33 -8.59 12.43
CA ASP A 21 -10.26 -8.76 11.45
C ASP A 21 -9.27 -7.59 11.60
N ILE A 22 -9.27 -6.62 10.68
CA ILE A 22 -8.38 -5.46 10.71
C ILE A 22 -9.20 -4.16 10.67
N LYS A 23 -8.83 -3.20 11.52
CA LYS A 23 -9.30 -1.82 11.45
C LYS A 23 -8.20 -0.94 10.88
N LEU A 24 -8.47 -0.31 9.74
CA LEU A 24 -7.60 0.70 9.13
C LEU A 24 -8.02 2.12 9.53
N ALA A 25 -7.06 2.94 9.96
CA ALA A 25 -7.33 4.34 10.32
C ALA A 25 -6.10 5.23 10.16
N LYS A 26 -6.30 6.52 9.83
CA LYS A 26 -5.23 7.54 9.90
C LYS A 26 -4.93 7.98 11.33
N LYS A 27 -5.93 7.92 12.21
CA LYS A 27 -5.81 8.26 13.62
C LYS A 27 -6.81 7.45 14.43
N SER A 28 -6.39 6.88 15.55
CA SER A 28 -7.28 6.10 16.42
C SER A 28 -6.72 6.01 17.84
N TRP A 29 -7.61 5.82 18.79
CA TRP A 29 -7.27 5.29 20.10
C TRP A 29 -6.91 3.81 19.96
N VAL A 30 -5.82 3.40 20.61
CA VAL A 30 -5.38 2.01 20.72
C VAL A 30 -5.55 1.56 22.17
N PHE A 31 -6.44 0.58 22.35
CA PHE A 31 -6.85 0.07 23.66
C PHE A 31 -5.93 -1.05 24.17
N PRO A 32 -5.85 -1.30 25.50
CA PRO A 32 -5.27 -2.52 26.02
C PRO A 32 -5.91 -3.71 25.29
N TRP A 33 -5.06 -4.66 24.88
CA TRP A 33 -5.43 -5.86 24.11
C TRP A 33 -5.60 -5.65 22.60
N GLN A 34 -5.41 -4.41 22.11
CA GLN A 34 -5.27 -4.14 20.69
C GLN A 34 -3.80 -4.07 20.29
N SER A 35 -3.46 -4.67 19.16
CA SER A 35 -2.18 -4.46 18.47
C SER A 35 -2.34 -3.37 17.43
N CYS A 36 -1.31 -2.56 17.22
CA CYS A 36 -1.33 -1.49 16.23
C CYS A 36 0.02 -1.43 15.50
N THR A 37 -0.04 -1.65 14.18
CA THR A 37 1.08 -1.59 13.25
C THR A 37 0.88 -0.41 12.30
N VAL A 38 1.97 0.26 11.93
CA VAL A 38 1.95 1.34 10.93
C VAL A 38 2.54 0.79 9.65
N PHE A 39 1.90 1.05 8.51
CA PHE A 39 2.41 0.70 7.20
C PHE A 39 2.34 1.89 6.25
N ASP A 40 3.30 1.95 5.33
CA ASP A 40 3.41 3.02 4.33
C ASP A 40 2.71 2.59 3.03
N VAL A 41 2.00 3.53 2.42
CA VAL A 41 1.21 3.35 1.20
C VAL A 41 1.78 4.16 0.02
N SER A 42 3.03 4.61 0.11
CA SER A 42 3.67 5.35 -0.96
C SER A 42 3.82 4.47 -2.20
N PRO A 43 3.53 5.00 -3.40
CA PRO A 43 3.71 4.24 -4.63
C PRO A 43 5.20 3.99 -4.91
N VAL A 44 5.50 2.82 -5.47
CA VAL A 44 6.85 2.35 -5.80
C VAL A 44 7.00 2.24 -7.31
N ASN A 45 8.15 2.65 -7.83
CA ASN A 45 8.46 2.56 -9.26
C ASN A 45 9.15 1.23 -9.58
N TYR A 46 8.58 0.49 -10.52
CA TYR A 46 9.12 -0.76 -11.04
C TYR A 46 9.55 -0.57 -12.49
N THR A 47 10.81 -0.88 -12.77
CA THR A 47 11.39 -0.78 -14.11
C THR A 47 11.37 -2.14 -14.79
N PHE A 48 10.87 -2.20 -16.02
CA PHE A 48 10.83 -3.40 -16.83
C PHE A 48 11.50 -3.14 -18.17
N GLU A 49 12.23 -4.13 -18.63
CA GLU A 49 12.81 -4.17 -19.97
C GLU A 49 11.93 -5.10 -20.82
N VAL A 50 10.99 -4.51 -21.55
CA VAL A 50 10.07 -5.29 -22.39
C VAL A 50 10.78 -5.60 -23.69
N GLN A 51 11.02 -6.89 -23.94
CA GLN A 51 11.49 -7.36 -25.24
C GLN A 51 10.33 -7.34 -26.23
N ALA A 52 10.50 -6.60 -27.30
CA ALA A 52 9.52 -6.48 -28.37
C ALA A 52 10.18 -6.77 -29.72
N MET A 53 9.36 -7.15 -30.70
CA MET A 53 9.79 -7.47 -32.06
C MET A 53 9.04 -6.58 -33.04
N SER A 54 9.75 -5.99 -34.00
CA SER A 54 9.13 -5.12 -35.00
C SER A 54 8.37 -5.94 -36.03
N SER A 55 7.52 -5.30 -36.83
CA SER A 55 6.90 -5.92 -38.01
C SER A 55 7.93 -6.45 -39.03
N GLU A 56 9.16 -5.91 -39.00
CA GLU A 56 10.31 -6.32 -39.81
C GLU A 56 11.20 -7.37 -39.12
N LYS A 57 10.77 -7.91 -37.95
CA LYS A 57 11.49 -8.90 -37.13
C LYS A 57 12.78 -8.41 -36.46
N LEU A 58 12.94 -7.10 -36.27
CA LEU A 58 14.05 -6.56 -35.49
C LEU A 58 13.72 -6.61 -33.99
N PRO A 59 14.60 -7.17 -33.15
CA PRO A 59 14.41 -7.17 -31.69
C PRO A 59 14.75 -5.80 -31.11
N PHE A 60 13.93 -5.30 -30.19
CA PHE A 60 14.20 -4.09 -29.44
C PHE A 60 13.77 -4.24 -27.98
N VAL A 61 14.47 -3.55 -27.09
CA VAL A 61 14.14 -3.48 -25.66
C VAL A 61 13.50 -2.12 -25.39
N ILE A 62 12.26 -2.13 -24.90
CA ILE A 62 11.56 -0.93 -24.48
C ILE A 62 11.69 -0.82 -22.96
N PRO A 63 12.41 0.20 -22.44
CA PRO A 63 12.37 0.49 -21.02
C PRO A 63 10.99 1.06 -20.66
N ALA A 64 10.31 0.42 -19.72
CA ALA A 64 9.05 0.88 -19.17
C ALA A 64 9.17 1.05 -17.65
N VAL A 65 8.57 2.11 -17.11
CA VAL A 65 8.48 2.34 -15.66
C VAL A 65 7.02 2.34 -15.27
N PHE A 66 6.63 1.41 -14.41
CA PHE A 66 5.30 1.37 -13.82
C PHE A 66 5.35 1.83 -12.37
N THR A 67 4.55 2.83 -12.05
CA THR A 67 4.36 3.27 -10.67
C THR A 67 3.19 2.47 -10.08
N ILE A 68 3.50 1.62 -9.11
CA ILE A 68 2.54 0.70 -8.48
C ILE A 68 2.39 1.08 -7.01
N GLY A 69 1.16 1.27 -6.57
CA GLY A 69 0.84 1.55 -5.19
C GLY A 69 -0.59 1.15 -4.86
N PRO A 70 -0.92 1.01 -3.57
CA PRO A 70 -2.28 0.72 -3.14
C PRO A 70 -3.22 1.90 -3.43
N ARG A 71 -4.49 1.61 -3.71
CA ARG A 71 -5.51 2.61 -4.02
C ARG A 71 -6.05 3.23 -2.73
N VAL A 72 -5.47 4.35 -2.32
CA VAL A 72 -5.74 5.00 -1.02
C VAL A 72 -7.05 5.80 -0.97
N ASP A 73 -7.63 6.13 -2.12
CA ASP A 73 -8.92 6.81 -2.28
C ASP A 73 -10.12 5.91 -1.99
N ASP A 74 -9.92 4.59 -2.01
CA ASP A 74 -10.96 3.61 -1.74
C ASP A 74 -10.67 2.85 -0.44
N PRO A 75 -11.43 3.13 0.64
CA PRO A 75 -11.24 2.46 1.92
C PRO A 75 -11.36 0.93 1.83
N HIS A 76 -12.16 0.41 0.88
CA HIS A 76 -12.32 -1.02 0.68
C HIS A 76 -11.16 -1.65 -0.09
N ALA A 77 -10.40 -0.87 -0.86
CA ALA A 77 -9.25 -1.37 -1.60
C ALA A 77 -8.03 -1.65 -0.70
N LEU A 78 -8.07 -1.20 0.56
CA LEU A 78 -7.02 -1.44 1.54
C LEU A 78 -7.37 -2.57 2.52
N LEU A 79 -8.61 -3.08 2.50
CA LEU A 79 -9.14 -4.09 3.43
C LEU A 79 -9.14 -5.50 2.82
#